data_AF-A0A7C5X8J5-F1
#
_entry.id   AF-A0A7C5X8J5-F1
#
_cell.length_a   1.000
_cell.length_b   1.000
_cell.length_c   1.000
_cell.angle_alpha   90.00
_cell.angle_beta   90.00
_cell.angle_gamma   90.00
#
_symmetry.space_group_name_H-M   'P 1'
#
loop_
_entity.id
_entity.type
_entity.pdbx_description
1 polymer ?
#
loop_
_entity_poly.entity_id
_entity_poly.type
_entity_poly.pdbx_seq_one_letter_code
_entity_poly.pdbx_strand_id
1 'polypeptide(L)'
;MFQVLFELVGERGKLAVVEDPETGHVFAVIPYEKKASPAVVRELREQTLDPWRYVDGVGLVLDITAWKNEALLSLEDMKNKVEKYRGFIDQVFQIFENVALKEAEEKKRKKKKRKAKRKKKARKRSKKPSKKKTRKRGR
;
A
#
# COMPACT_ATOMS: atom_id res chain seq x y z
N MET A 1 9.37 -16.45 19.88
CA MET A 1 9.99 -15.11 19.60
C MET A 1 10.76 -15.22 18.30
N PHE A 2 10.41 -14.47 17.24
CA PHE A 2 11.04 -14.67 15.91
C PHE A 2 12.50 -14.24 15.90
N GLN A 3 13.37 -15.08 15.33
CA GLN A 3 14.78 -14.81 15.12
C GLN A 3 15.01 -14.29 13.71
N VAL A 4 15.55 -13.07 13.57
CA VAL A 4 15.95 -12.55 12.25
C VAL A 4 17.23 -13.26 11.82
N LEU A 5 17.18 -13.99 10.70
CA LEU A 5 18.35 -14.67 10.14
C LEU A 5 19.25 -13.68 9.38
N PHE A 6 18.64 -12.91 8.47
CA PHE A 6 19.33 -11.86 7.72
C PHE A 6 18.33 -10.87 7.15
N GLU A 7 18.80 -9.65 6.89
CA GLU A 7 18.04 -8.64 6.15
C GLU A 7 18.70 -8.41 4.78
N LEU A 8 17.88 -8.36 3.74
CA LEU A 8 18.27 -8.02 2.40
C LEU A 8 17.80 -6.60 2.10
N VAL A 9 18.77 -5.70 1.92
CA VAL A 9 18.51 -4.27 1.68
C VAL A 9 18.51 -4.00 0.17
N GLY A 10 17.35 -3.56 -0.33
CA GLY A 10 17.20 -2.98 -1.66
C GLY A 10 17.50 -1.47 -1.65
N GLU A 11 17.43 -0.81 -2.81
CA GLU A 11 17.65 0.64 -2.88
C GLU A 11 16.52 1.43 -2.22
N ARG A 12 15.28 0.91 -2.26
CA ARG A 12 14.07 1.59 -1.79
C ARG A 12 13.36 0.88 -0.64
N GLY A 13 13.81 -0.31 -0.29
CA GLY A 13 13.13 -1.15 0.69
C GLY A 13 14.04 -2.20 1.30
N LYS A 14 13.49 -3.00 2.22
CA LYS A 14 14.18 -4.15 2.80
C LYS A 14 13.28 -5.38 2.84
N LEU A 15 13.89 -6.55 2.86
CA LEU A 15 13.25 -7.83 3.07
C LEU A 15 13.99 -8.53 4.21
N ALA A 16 13.30 -8.78 5.32
CA ALA A 16 13.82 -9.49 6.47
C ALA A 16 13.44 -10.97 6.38
N VAL A 17 14.42 -11.85 6.46
CA VAL A 17 14.17 -13.29 6.61
C VAL A 17 14.15 -13.61 8.10
N VAL A 18 13.01 -14.07 8.58
CA VAL A 18 12.77 -14.40 9.98
C VAL A 18 12.47 -15.88 10.12
N GLU A 19 13.07 -16.49 11.13
CA GLU A 19 12.80 -17.85 11.55
C GLU A 19 11.97 -17.84 12.82
N ASP A 20 10.97 -18.70 12.88
CA ASP A 20 10.28 -19.04 14.11
C ASP A 20 10.99 -20.22 14.77
N PRO A 21 11.75 -20.02 15.86
CA PRO A 21 12.47 -21.10 16.53
C PRO A 21 11.52 -22.10 17.21
N GLU A 22 10.25 -21.75 17.43
CA GLU A 22 9.28 -22.65 18.07
C GLU A 22 8.72 -23.69 17.07
N THR A 23 8.58 -23.31 15.80
CA THR A 23 8.03 -24.19 14.75
C THR A 23 9.06 -24.58 13.68
N GLY A 24 10.24 -23.96 13.69
CA GLY A 24 11.26 -24.09 12.64
C GLY A 24 10.87 -23.43 11.31
N HIS A 25 9.74 -22.70 11.25
CA HIS A 25 9.25 -22.06 10.04
C HIS A 25 10.10 -20.86 9.66
N VAL A 26 10.31 -20.64 8.37
CA VAL A 26 11.07 -19.49 7.88
C VAL A 26 10.21 -18.66 6.95
N PHE A 27 10.17 -17.37 7.21
CA PHE A 27 9.38 -16.40 6.49
C PHE A 27 10.27 -15.30 5.92
N ALA A 28 10.05 -14.96 4.65
CA ALA A 28 10.58 -13.73 4.06
C ALA A 28 9.52 -12.63 4.20
N VAL A 29 9.87 -11.56 4.90
CA VAL A 29 8.97 -10.46 5.25
C VAL A 29 9.46 -9.16 4.63
N ILE A 30 8.61 -8.53 3.82
CA ILE A 30 8.81 -7.16 3.34
C ILE A 30 7.97 -6.25 4.25
N PRO A 31 8.59 -5.54 5.20
CA PRO A 31 7.86 -4.71 6.15
C PRO A 31 7.14 -3.57 5.41
N TYR A 32 5.84 -3.47 5.64
CA TYR A 32 5.01 -2.43 5.05
C TYR A 32 3.90 -2.02 6.02
N GLU A 33 4.08 -0.88 6.68
CA GLU A 33 3.17 -0.36 7.71
C GLU A 33 1.85 0.18 7.16
N LYS A 34 1.79 0.47 5.85
CA LYS A 34 0.58 1.01 5.22
C LYS A 34 -0.29 -0.11 4.68
N LYS A 35 -1.53 0.23 4.33
CA LYS A 35 -2.45 -0.71 3.69
C LYS A 35 -1.97 -1.04 2.28
N ALA A 36 -1.49 -2.26 2.06
CA ALA A 36 -1.19 -2.73 0.71
C ALA A 36 -2.51 -2.91 -0.05
N SER A 37 -2.57 -2.36 -1.28
CA SER A 37 -3.70 -2.67 -2.16
C SER A 37 -3.63 -4.14 -2.57
N PRO A 38 -4.75 -4.89 -2.58
CA PRO A 38 -4.78 -6.28 -3.04
C PRO A 38 -4.21 -6.46 -4.46
N ALA A 39 -4.27 -5.42 -5.30
CA ALA A 39 -3.66 -5.42 -6.62
C ALA A 39 -2.14 -5.61 -6.57
N VAL A 40 -1.46 -5.01 -5.59
CA VAL A 40 0.00 -5.12 -5.43
C VAL A 40 0.37 -6.53 -5.00
N VAL A 41 -0.39 -7.12 -4.06
CA VAL A 41 -0.17 -8.51 -3.64
C VAL A 41 -0.36 -9.47 -4.80
N ARG A 42 -1.34 -9.22 -5.65
CA ARG A 42 -1.61 -10.04 -6.84
C ARG A 42 -0.50 -9.90 -7.89
N GLU A 43 -0.07 -8.67 -8.17
CA GLU A 43 1.03 -8.40 -9.11
C GLU A 43 2.35 -9.03 -8.63
N LEU A 44 2.62 -8.95 -7.33
CA LEU A 44 3.74 -9.63 -6.69
C LEU A 44 3.67 -11.15 -6.89
N ARG A 45 2.51 -11.78 -6.67
CA ARG A 45 2.29 -13.22 -6.93
C ARG A 45 2.47 -13.58 -8.40
N GLU A 46 1.97 -12.75 -9.31
CA GLU A 46 2.07 -13.00 -10.76
C GLU A 46 3.52 -12.90 -11.26
N GLN A 47 4.31 -11.96 -10.72
CA GLN A 47 5.70 -11.77 -11.12
C GLN A 47 6.67 -12.77 -10.49
N THR A 48 6.50 -13.04 -9.20
CA THR A 48 7.39 -13.95 -8.47
C THR A 48 6.99 -15.42 -8.64
N LEU A 49 5.74 -15.69 -9.03
CA LEU A 49 5.11 -17.01 -9.02
C LEU A 49 5.08 -17.67 -7.64
N ASP A 50 5.26 -16.87 -6.58
CA ASP A 50 5.32 -17.32 -5.20
C ASP A 50 4.07 -16.93 -4.40
N PRO A 51 3.67 -17.73 -3.40
CA PRO A 51 2.42 -17.55 -2.66
C PRO A 51 2.45 -16.44 -1.59
N TRP A 52 2.89 -15.24 -1.96
CA TRP A 52 2.98 -14.09 -1.06
C TRP A 52 1.64 -13.74 -0.40
N ARG A 53 1.64 -13.42 0.89
CA ARG A 53 0.46 -13.02 1.66
C ARG A 53 0.68 -11.65 2.25
N TYR A 54 -0.36 -10.83 2.33
CA TYR A 54 -0.31 -9.57 3.06
C TYR A 54 -0.88 -9.76 4.46
N VAL A 55 -0.14 -9.31 5.47
CA VAL A 55 -0.53 -9.34 6.87
C VAL A 55 -0.54 -7.89 7.36
N ASP A 56 -1.68 -7.44 7.86
CA ASP A 56 -1.85 -6.08 8.37
C ASP A 56 -0.92 -5.82 9.56
N GLY A 57 -0.24 -4.67 9.57
CA GLY A 57 0.77 -4.33 10.58
C GLY A 57 2.14 -5.01 10.43
N VAL A 58 2.28 -6.00 9.53
CA VAL A 58 3.56 -6.67 9.25
C VAL A 58 4.04 -6.34 7.84
N GLY A 59 3.20 -6.54 6.83
CA GLY A 59 3.53 -6.31 5.42
C GLY A 59 3.33 -7.54 4.56
N LEU A 60 4.18 -7.71 3.53
CA LEU A 60 4.14 -8.88 2.66
C LEU A 60 4.99 -9.99 3.26
N VAL A 61 4.43 -11.19 3.34
CA VAL A 61 5.04 -12.37 3.95
C VAL A 61 5.02 -13.50 2.93
N LEU A 62 6.17 -14.12 2.72
CA LEU A 62 6.33 -15.34 1.95
C LEU A 62 6.81 -16.44 2.89
N ASP A 63 6.11 -17.57 2.86
CA ASP A 63 6.55 -18.77 3.55
C ASP A 63 7.61 -19.46 2.68
N ILE A 64 8.83 -19.53 3.21
CA ILE A 64 9.96 -20.20 2.56
C ILE A 64 10.43 -21.42 3.37
N THR A 65 9.61 -21.88 4.31
CA THR A 65 9.88 -23.06 5.13
C THR A 65 10.21 -24.29 4.28
N ALA A 66 9.48 -24.47 3.17
CA ALA A 66 9.73 -25.57 2.23
C ALA A 66 11.16 -25.56 1.70
N TRP A 67 11.74 -24.39 1.46
CA TRP A 67 13.11 -24.28 0.95
C TRP A 67 14.14 -24.71 2.00
N LYS A 68 13.90 -24.39 3.27
CA LYS A 68 14.75 -24.85 4.37
C LYS A 68 14.66 -26.37 4.54
N ASN A 69 13.44 -26.91 4.50
CA ASN A 69 13.19 -28.32 4.79
C ASN A 69 13.57 -29.28 3.64
N GLU A 70 13.40 -28.90 2.38
CA GLU A 70 13.65 -29.81 1.25
C GLU A 70 15.13 -30.07 0.97
N ALA A 71 16.03 -29.15 1.35
CA ALA A 71 17.37 -29.18 0.80
C ALA A 71 18.51 -28.97 1.80
N LEU A 72 18.23 -28.91 3.12
CA LEU A 72 19.24 -28.58 4.15
C LEU A 72 20.08 -27.35 3.72
N LEU A 73 19.42 -26.39 3.05
CA LEU A 73 20.10 -25.29 2.38
C LEU A 73 20.81 -24.44 3.42
N SER A 74 22.07 -24.11 3.12
CA SER A 74 22.83 -23.19 3.94
C SER A 74 22.19 -21.80 3.92
N LEU A 75 22.53 -20.97 4.91
CA LEU A 75 22.09 -19.57 4.94
C LEU A 75 22.46 -18.82 3.64
N GLU A 76 23.58 -19.19 3.00
CA GLU A 76 24.04 -18.59 1.75
C GLU A 76 23.15 -18.97 0.56
N ASP A 77 22.68 -20.20 0.49
CA ASP A 77 21.79 -20.62 -0.60
C ASP A 77 20.39 -20.00 -0.47
N MET A 78 19.90 -19.86 0.77
CA MET A 78 18.69 -19.10 1.03
C MET A 78 18.87 -17.63 0.62
N LYS A 79 20.03 -17.04 0.90
CA LYS A 79 20.35 -15.67 0.47
C LYS A 79 20.33 -15.55 -1.05
N ASN A 80 20.95 -16.48 -1.80
CA ASN A 80 20.92 -16.48 -3.26
C ASN A 80 19.49 -16.59 -3.82
N LYS A 81 18.64 -17.47 -3.24
CA LYS A 81 17.23 -17.59 -3.63
C LYS A 81 16.43 -16.32 -3.33
N VAL A 82 16.75 -15.63 -2.24
CA VAL A 82 16.05 -14.40 -1.84
C VAL A 82 16.59 -13.17 -2.56
N GLU A 83 17.85 -13.20 -3.01
CA GLU A 83 18.50 -12.11 -3.73
C GLU A 83 17.86 -11.83 -5.09
N LYS A 84 17.24 -12.84 -5.72
CA LYS A 84 16.40 -12.62 -6.91
C LYS A 84 15.27 -11.62 -6.65
N TYR A 85 14.78 -11.52 -5.41
CA TYR A 85 13.76 -10.55 -5.01
C TYR A 85 14.29 -9.15 -4.82
N ARG A 86 15.61 -8.91 -4.82
CA ARG A 86 16.17 -7.56 -4.61
C ARG A 86 15.61 -6.54 -5.60
N GLY A 87 15.61 -6.87 -6.89
CA GLY A 87 15.02 -6.01 -7.93
C GLY A 87 13.50 -5.89 -7.82
N PHE A 88 12.81 -6.94 -7.35
CA PHE A 88 11.36 -6.91 -7.12
C PHE A 88 10.98 -6.05 -5.91
N ILE A 89 11.78 -6.04 -4.84
CA ILE A 89 11.56 -5.20 -3.66
C ILE A 89 11.47 -3.73 -4.10
N ASP A 90 12.39 -3.27 -4.93
CA ASP A 90 12.41 -1.87 -5.38
C ASP A 90 11.20 -1.53 -6.27
N GLN A 91 10.77 -2.45 -7.14
CA GLN A 91 9.56 -2.29 -7.94
C GLN A 91 8.30 -2.23 -7.06
N VAL A 92 8.19 -3.12 -6.08
CA VAL A 92 7.07 -3.18 -5.14
C VAL A 92 6.99 -1.90 -4.30
N PHE A 93 8.13 -1.40 -3.81
CA PHE A 93 8.20 -0.13 -3.11
C PHE A 93 7.87 1.06 -4.02
N GLN A 94 8.28 1.05 -5.28
CA GLN A 94 7.90 2.07 -6.25
C GLN A 94 6.38 2.07 -6.52
N ILE A 95 5.76 0.90 -6.60
CA ILE A 95 4.30 0.76 -6.71
C ILE A 95 3.63 1.31 -5.45
N PHE A 96 4.17 1.00 -4.25
CA PHE A 96 3.67 1.54 -2.99
C PHE A 96 3.76 3.07 -2.90
N GLU A 97 4.88 3.67 -3.33
CA GLU A 97 5.03 5.13 -3.42
C GLU A 97 4.00 5.74 -4.38
N ASN A 98 3.81 5.13 -5.55
CA ASN A 98 2.83 5.58 -6.53
C ASN A 98 1.39 5.50 -5.99
N VAL A 99 1.05 4.44 -5.25
CA VAL A 99 -0.26 4.31 -4.58
C VAL A 99 -0.43 5.39 -3.50
N ALA A 100 0.59 5.64 -2.69
CA ALA A 100 0.56 6.71 -1.68
C ALA A 100 0.39 8.10 -2.31
N LEU A 101 1.05 8.37 -3.43
CA LEU A 101 0.91 9.61 -4.20
C LEU A 101 -0.49 9.76 -4.81
N LYS A 102 -1.04 8.69 -5.38
CA LYS A 102 -2.42 8.67 -5.91
C LYS A 102 -3.46 8.90 -4.81
N GLU A 103 -3.33 8.27 -3.64
CA GLU A 103 -4.22 8.54 -2.50
C GLU A 103 -4.12 9.99 -2.01
N ALA A 104 -2.91 10.56 -1.96
CA ALA A 104 -2.71 11.95 -1.59
C ALA A 104 -3.34 12.92 -2.60
N GLU A 105 -3.25 12.62 -3.90
CA GLU A 105 -3.86 13.42 -4.96
C GLU A 105 -5.40 13.28 -4.95
N GLU A 106 -5.92 12.08 -4.70
CA GLU A 106 -7.36 11.84 -4.66
C GLU A 106 -8.02 12.55 -3.47
N LYS A 107 -7.36 12.58 -2.31
CA LYS A 107 -7.79 13.40 -1.15
C LYS A 107 -7.81 14.89 -1.49
N LYS A 108 -6.79 15.40 -2.21
CA LYS A 108 -6.78 16.80 -2.70
C LYS A 108 -7.90 17.08 -3.71
N ARG A 109 -8.15 16.17 -4.67
CA ARG A 109 -9.22 16.28 -5.67
C ARG A 109 -10.61 16.23 -5.03
N LYS A 110 -10.87 15.34 -4.07
CA LYS A 110 -12.13 15.27 -3.30
C LYS A 110 -12.38 16.56 -2.51
N LYS A 111 -11.36 17.15 -1.89
CA LYS A 111 -11.45 18.44 -1.18
C LYS A 111 -11.76 19.60 -2.14
N LYS A 112 -11.15 19.64 -3.34
CA LYS A 112 -11.46 20.60 -4.42
C LYS A 112 -12.90 20.43 -4.95
N LYS A 113 -13.35 19.20 -5.24
CA LYS A 113 -14.73 18.91 -5.71
C LYS A 113 -15.79 19.32 -4.67
N ARG A 114 -15.55 19.10 -3.37
CA ARG A 114 -16.45 19.55 -2.28
C ARG A 114 -16.53 21.09 -2.20
N LYS A 115 -15.41 21.81 -2.32
CA LYS A 115 -15.39 23.28 -2.35
C LYS A 115 -16.14 23.85 -3.58
N ALA A 116 -15.97 23.23 -4.75
CA ALA A 116 -16.66 23.65 -5.98
C ALA A 116 -18.18 23.44 -5.92
N LYS A 117 -18.66 22.32 -5.36
CA LYS A 117 -20.10 22.07 -5.14
C LYS A 117 -20.75 23.09 -4.18
N ARG A 118 -20.04 23.52 -3.12
CA ARG A 118 -20.53 24.55 -2.19
C ARG A 118 -20.67 25.93 -2.86
N LYS A 119 -19.70 26.36 -3.68
CA LYS A 119 -19.79 27.63 -4.44
C LYS A 119 -20.95 27.64 -5.45
N LYS A 120 -21.23 26.53 -6.15
CA LYS A 120 -22.38 26.43 -7.08
C LYS A 120 -23.74 26.51 -6.38
N LYS A 121 -23.88 25.94 -5.17
CA LYS A 121 -25.14 26.03 -4.40
C LYS A 121 -25.42 27.44 -3.86
N ALA A 122 -24.38 28.19 -3.45
CA ALA A 122 -24.54 29.57 -3.00
C ALA A 122 -25.02 30.52 -4.12
N ARG A 123 -24.49 30.37 -5.33
CA ARG A 123 -24.82 31.23 -6.49
C ARG A 123 -26.24 31.00 -7.06
N LYS A 124 -26.85 29.84 -6.79
CA LYS A 124 -28.26 29.56 -7.17
C LYS A 124 -29.27 30.15 -6.18
N ARG A 125 -28.93 30.34 -4.90
CA ARG A 125 -29.82 30.95 -3.90
C ARG A 125 -29.88 32.47 -3.98
N SER A 126 -28.86 33.13 -4.55
CA SER A 126 -28.81 34.59 -4.69
C SER A 126 -29.52 35.15 -5.93
N LYS A 127 -30.11 34.31 -6.78
CA LYS A 127 -30.92 34.71 -7.96
C LYS A 127 -32.43 34.57 -7.72
N LYS A 128 -32.93 34.78 -6.50
CA LYS A 128 -34.35 35.06 -6.30
C LYS A 128 -34.56 36.57 -6.51
N PRO A 129 -35.22 37.03 -7.58
CA PRO A 129 -35.61 38.42 -7.68
C PRO A 129 -36.67 38.68 -6.62
N SER A 130 -36.30 39.41 -5.56
CA SER A 130 -37.25 40.01 -4.64
C SER A 130 -38.04 41.05 -5.45
N LYS A 131 -39.21 40.64 -5.98
CA LYS A 131 -40.20 41.56 -6.55
C LYS A 131 -40.58 42.54 -5.45
N LYS A 132 -39.95 43.72 -5.47
CA LYS A 132 -40.25 44.89 -4.65
C LYS A 132 -41.62 45.38 -5.09
N LYS A 133 -42.69 44.94 -4.41
CA LYS A 133 -44.06 45.43 -4.65
C LYS A 133 -44.24 46.71 -3.83
N THR A 134 -43.81 47.83 -4.40
CA THR A 134 -44.12 49.18 -3.92
C THR A 134 -45.64 49.38 -3.95
N ARG A 135 -46.29 49.39 -2.80
CA ARG A 135 -47.67 49.90 -2.66
C ARG A 135 -47.57 51.39 -2.37
N LYS A 136 -47.79 52.19 -3.42
CA LYS A 136 -48.00 53.64 -3.33
C LYS A 136 -49.44 53.87 -2.87
N ARG A 137 -49.60 54.75 -1.87
CA ARG A 137 -50.86 55.22 -1.29
C ARG A 137 -51.80 55.78 -2.36
N GLY A 138 -53.11 55.64 -2.14
CA GLY A 138 -54.15 56.32 -2.93
C GLY A 138 -55.49 56.31 -2.20
N ARG A 139 -55.91 57.52 -1.79
CA ARG A 139 -57.18 57.95 -1.17
C ARG A 139 -57.44 57.52 0.27
#